data_AF-A0A8S9ZR60-F1
#
_entry.id   AF-A0A8S9ZR60-F1
#
_cell.length_a   1.000
_cell.length_b   1.000
_cell.length_c   1.000
_cell.angle_alpha   90.00
_cell.angle_beta   90.00
_cell.angle_gamma   90.00
#
_symmetry.space_group_name_H-M   'P 1'
#
loop_
_entity.id
_entity.type
_entity.pdbx_description
1 polymer ?
#
loop_
_entity_poly.entity_id
_entity_poly.type
_entity_poly.pdbx_seq_one_letter_code
_entity_poly.pdbx_strand_id
1 'polypeptide(L)'
;MRDDGLTDEGEYDKSIEHVPRVRMFEYVMYGKIYRIEGDEISSETSRLAAYVSFGGLLMRIQGEANNLNGFEADKNIYFIFDFKRMTSLMVDESKIETMERLLSEMSKGICSKALLDECPELAAKKTENEKLKYRLNILKRSAEQNDGLESKKPAVQISSVAKGTPKHFEVEDYGDSIIEKLNSIFSAAIQKLFPSWSQPVNIKETFNPKYGDYQFDSCFQISRHLTAESKKIAEACAKGVSIPKISKRHVVIDYSSPNIAKQMHVGHLRSTIIGDSIARLLEFIGFSVLRINHIGDWGTQFGMLIAYLRERFPNYLVEKPKIEDLQTFYKESKLKFDEDADFKARAYQCVVKLQNGEKEFIDAWKMICNISRKDFEDIYKRLDIKNLIERGESFYHSRMRSLIDEFEKDGNILKEEEGRKLMFIEGCNIPLTVVKSDGGFTYDTSDLATIRQRLFEEKADWILYIVDRGQSEHLEEE
;
A
#
# COMPACT_ATOMS: atom_id res chain seq x y z
N MET A 1 14.40 -85.90 26.52
CA MET A 1 14.91 -86.06 25.15
C MET A 1 16.13 -86.93 25.23
N ARG A 2 16.20 -87.97 24.40
CA ARG A 2 17.41 -88.81 24.24
C ARG A 2 18.55 -87.98 23.61
N ASP A 3 19.78 -88.49 23.66
CA ASP A 3 20.97 -87.81 23.11
C ASP A 3 20.92 -87.58 21.58
N ASP A 4 19.91 -88.15 20.90
CA ASP A 4 19.58 -87.92 19.49
C ASP A 4 18.42 -86.92 19.27
N GLY A 5 17.83 -86.37 20.36
CA GLY A 5 16.79 -85.35 20.30
C GLY A 5 15.33 -85.86 20.22
N LEU A 6 15.05 -87.13 20.52
CA LEU A 6 13.67 -87.69 20.50
C LEU A 6 13.00 -87.76 21.89
N THR A 7 11.66 -87.84 21.93
CA THR A 7 10.82 -87.98 23.15
C THR A 7 10.62 -89.45 23.56
N ASP A 8 10.45 -89.72 24.86
CA ASP A 8 10.63 -91.04 25.50
C ASP A 8 9.46 -92.06 25.39
N GLU A 9 8.48 -91.90 24.48
CA GLU A 9 7.36 -92.84 24.35
C GLU A 9 7.02 -93.19 22.88
N GLY A 10 6.87 -94.49 22.57
CA GLY A 10 6.21 -95.02 21.37
C GLY A 10 7.11 -95.39 20.18
N GLU A 11 6.75 -96.45 19.45
CA GLU A 11 7.54 -97.19 18.46
C GLU A 11 8.17 -96.37 17.30
N TYR A 12 9.39 -96.77 16.87
CA TYR A 12 10.11 -96.16 15.75
C TYR A 12 9.45 -96.49 14.40
N ASP A 13 8.81 -95.50 13.78
CA ASP A 13 8.25 -95.57 12.43
C ASP A 13 9.27 -95.06 11.39
N LYS A 14 9.64 -95.92 10.42
CA LYS A 14 10.59 -95.60 9.33
C LYS A 14 9.99 -94.74 8.21
N SER A 15 8.72 -94.33 8.30
CA SER A 15 8.03 -93.62 7.23
C SER A 15 7.99 -92.09 7.37
N ILE A 16 8.64 -91.51 8.39
CA ILE A 16 8.62 -90.06 8.60
C ILE A 16 10.01 -89.43 8.45
N GLU A 17 10.24 -88.72 7.34
CA GLU A 17 11.36 -87.78 7.21
C GLU A 17 11.10 -86.55 8.11
N HIS A 18 11.57 -86.59 9.35
CA HIS A 18 11.54 -85.44 10.25
C HIS A 18 12.91 -84.76 10.32
N VAL A 19 12.98 -83.51 9.82
CA VAL A 19 14.16 -82.65 9.92
C VAL A 19 14.25 -82.05 11.34
N PRO A 20 15.36 -82.17 12.07
CA PRO A 20 15.47 -81.61 13.43
C PRO A 20 15.38 -80.06 13.41
N ARG A 21 14.58 -79.47 14.31
CA ARG A 21 14.41 -78.00 14.44
C ARG A 21 15.73 -77.23 14.64
N VAL A 22 16.81 -77.90 15.05
CA VAL A 22 18.15 -77.32 15.28
C VAL A 22 18.81 -76.86 13.97
N ARG A 23 18.39 -77.36 12.81
CA ARG A 23 18.92 -76.98 11.49
C ARG A 23 18.57 -75.55 11.05
N MET A 24 17.66 -74.85 11.76
CA MET A 24 17.27 -73.47 11.45
C MET A 24 18.23 -72.41 11.99
N PHE A 25 19.27 -72.81 12.73
CA PHE A 25 20.22 -71.89 13.35
C PHE A 25 21.64 -72.10 12.82
N GLU A 26 22.37 -71.00 12.56
CA GLU A 26 23.64 -71.03 11.83
C GLU A 26 24.82 -71.53 12.67
N TYR A 27 24.74 -71.41 14.01
CA TYR A 27 25.74 -71.95 14.92
C TYR A 27 25.10 -72.38 16.23
N VAL A 28 25.36 -73.63 16.65
CA VAL A 28 24.85 -74.22 17.89
C VAL A 28 26.00 -74.85 18.65
N MET A 29 26.29 -74.36 19.86
CA MET A 29 27.23 -74.98 20.78
C MET A 29 26.48 -75.77 21.85
N TYR A 30 26.99 -76.94 22.19
CA TYR A 30 26.52 -77.76 23.30
C TYR A 30 27.50 -77.66 24.47
N GLY A 31 26.99 -77.35 25.66
CA GLY A 31 27.81 -77.15 26.84
C GLY A 31 27.14 -77.66 28.10
N LYS A 32 27.93 -77.81 29.15
CA LYS A 32 27.48 -78.27 30.46
C LYS A 32 27.65 -77.16 31.49
N ILE A 33 26.60 -76.89 32.24
CA ILE A 33 26.63 -75.96 33.36
C ILE A 33 27.39 -76.64 34.49
N TYR A 34 28.46 -76.04 35.00
CA TYR A 34 29.23 -76.63 36.10
C TYR A 34 29.15 -75.83 37.40
N ARG A 35 28.74 -74.56 37.32
CA ARG A 35 28.52 -73.71 38.50
C ARG A 35 27.44 -72.68 38.22
N ILE A 36 26.56 -72.47 39.18
CA ILE A 36 25.59 -71.37 39.18
C ILE A 36 25.91 -70.48 40.36
N GLU A 37 25.98 -69.18 40.12
CA GLU A 37 26.11 -68.15 41.15
C GLU A 37 24.74 -67.51 41.38
N GLY A 38 24.24 -67.67 42.60
CA GLY A 38 23.03 -67.05 43.15
C GLY A 38 22.92 -67.37 44.65
N ASP A 39 22.74 -66.34 45.49
CA ASP A 39 22.63 -66.52 46.94
C ASP A 39 21.28 -67.17 47.32
N GLU A 40 21.33 -68.23 48.13
CA GLU A 40 20.13 -68.87 48.74
C GLU A 40 19.45 -67.97 49.79
N ILE A 41 19.90 -66.73 50.00
CA ILE A 41 19.38 -65.82 51.02
C ILE A 41 19.41 -64.37 50.50
N SER A 42 18.23 -63.83 50.15
CA SER A 42 17.84 -62.39 50.06
C SER A 42 17.38 -61.83 48.70
N SER A 43 16.15 -61.29 48.74
CA SER A 43 15.44 -60.30 47.89
C SER A 43 15.61 -60.29 46.36
N GLU A 44 14.46 -60.39 45.69
CA GLU A 44 14.21 -60.35 44.24
C GLU A 44 15.04 -59.29 43.48
N THR A 45 15.72 -59.75 42.41
CA THR A 45 16.57 -59.03 41.41
C THR A 45 18.09 -59.27 41.49
N SER A 46 18.54 -60.40 42.03
CA SER A 46 19.92 -60.85 41.78
C SER A 46 20.07 -61.33 40.32
N ARG A 47 21.00 -60.70 39.59
CA ARG A 47 21.44 -61.19 38.27
C ARG A 47 22.14 -62.53 38.47
N LEU A 48 21.48 -63.63 38.14
CA LEU A 48 22.07 -64.96 38.21
C LEU A 48 23.14 -65.10 37.12
N ALA A 49 24.26 -65.74 37.47
CA ALA A 49 25.32 -66.05 36.53
C ALA A 49 25.54 -67.57 36.49
N ALA A 50 25.44 -68.17 35.31
CA ALA A 50 25.76 -69.57 35.08
C ALA A 50 27.11 -69.68 34.37
N TYR A 51 27.99 -70.52 34.90
CA TYR A 51 29.25 -70.85 34.24
C TYR A 51 29.07 -72.16 33.48
N VAL A 52 29.33 -72.08 32.17
CA VAL A 52 29.07 -73.16 31.22
C VAL A 52 30.35 -73.48 30.48
N SER A 53 30.67 -74.77 30.40
CA SER A 53 31.77 -75.27 29.57
C SER A 53 31.21 -75.80 28.27
N PHE A 54 31.59 -75.19 27.15
CA PHE A 54 31.29 -75.65 25.80
C PHE A 54 32.54 -76.32 25.22
N GLY A 55 32.73 -77.62 25.49
CA GLY A 55 33.84 -78.40 24.91
C GLY A 55 35.24 -77.85 25.20
N GLY A 56 35.44 -77.19 26.34
CA GLY A 56 36.72 -76.58 26.75
C GLY A 56 36.71 -75.05 26.81
N LEU A 57 35.72 -74.38 26.20
CA LEU A 57 35.51 -72.94 26.36
C LEU A 57 34.61 -72.67 27.58
N LEU A 58 35.16 -71.98 28.59
CA LEU A 58 34.43 -71.57 29.78
C LEU A 58 33.80 -70.19 29.55
N MET A 59 32.48 -70.11 29.61
CA MET A 59 31.73 -68.86 29.47
C MET A 59 30.93 -68.58 30.73
N ARG A 60 30.86 -67.30 31.13
CA ARG A 60 29.93 -66.81 32.14
C ARG A 60 28.72 -66.20 31.44
N ILE A 61 27.56 -66.81 31.60
CA ILE A 61 26.27 -66.31 31.09
C ILE A 61 25.58 -65.58 32.23
N GLN A 62 25.23 -64.30 32.03
CA GLN A 62 24.57 -63.48 33.04
C GLN A 62 23.24 -62.97 32.49
N GLY A 63 22.18 -63.04 33.29
CA GLY A 63 20.85 -62.61 32.89
C GLY A 63 19.95 -62.30 34.08
N GLU A 64 18.70 -61.93 33.78
CA GLU A 64 17.65 -61.77 34.79
C GLU A 64 17.19 -63.14 35.29
N ALA A 65 16.89 -63.26 36.58
CA ALA A 65 16.57 -64.54 37.22
C ALA A 65 15.43 -65.31 36.54
N ASN A 66 14.40 -64.61 36.07
CA ASN A 66 13.25 -65.21 35.37
C ASN A 66 13.64 -65.93 34.07
N ASN A 67 14.69 -65.48 33.39
CA ASN A 67 15.14 -66.03 32.11
C ASN A 67 16.11 -67.21 32.26
N LEU A 68 16.62 -67.43 33.47
CA LEU A 68 17.52 -68.54 33.82
C LEU A 68 16.82 -69.64 34.63
N ASN A 69 15.48 -69.60 34.70
CA ASN A 69 14.69 -70.62 35.37
C ASN A 69 14.92 -72.01 34.73
N GLY A 70 15.28 -73.00 35.55
CA GLY A 70 15.56 -74.38 35.12
C GLY A 70 17.04 -74.70 34.83
N PHE A 71 17.94 -73.71 34.95
CA PHE A 71 19.38 -73.95 34.94
C PHE A 71 19.78 -74.63 36.26
N GLU A 72 20.43 -75.78 36.15
CA GLU A 72 20.97 -76.53 37.29
C GLU A 72 22.41 -76.94 36.97
N ALA A 73 23.23 -77.12 38.01
CA ALA A 73 24.55 -77.70 37.83
C ALA A 73 24.43 -79.10 37.19
N ASP A 74 25.39 -79.44 36.34
CA ASP A 74 25.44 -80.65 35.52
C ASP A 74 24.36 -80.81 34.44
N LYS A 75 23.49 -79.81 34.21
CA LYS A 75 22.60 -79.82 33.04
C LYS A 75 23.31 -79.35 31.77
N ASN A 76 22.84 -79.92 30.66
CA ASN A 76 23.30 -79.57 29.32
C ASN A 76 22.49 -78.37 28.78
N ILE A 77 23.17 -77.47 28.09
CA ILE A 77 22.59 -76.30 27.46
C ILE A 77 23.09 -76.15 26.03
N TYR A 78 22.22 -75.62 25.17
CA TYR A 78 22.53 -75.25 23.81
C TYR A 78 22.61 -73.73 23.69
N PHE A 79 23.69 -73.22 23.11
CA PHE A 79 23.87 -71.80 22.81
C PHE A 79 23.76 -71.58 21.31
N ILE A 80 22.86 -70.68 20.90
CA ILE A 80 22.40 -70.54 19.52
C ILE A 80 22.61 -69.09 19.04
N PHE A 81 23.19 -68.89 17.85
CA PHE A 81 23.49 -67.57 17.25
C PHE A 81 22.75 -67.31 15.91
N ASP A 82 22.34 -66.06 15.66
CA ASP A 82 21.78 -65.56 14.38
C ASP A 82 22.46 -64.24 13.96
N PHE A 83 23.19 -64.23 12.83
CA PHE A 83 23.97 -63.09 12.35
C PHE A 83 23.16 -62.00 11.64
N LYS A 84 22.01 -62.32 11.05
CA LYS A 84 21.27 -61.39 10.18
C LYS A 84 20.68 -60.20 10.94
N ARG A 85 20.27 -60.41 12.18
CA ARG A 85 19.63 -59.37 13.00
C ARG A 85 20.63 -58.31 13.47
N MET A 86 21.90 -58.69 13.64
CA MET A 86 22.95 -57.78 14.09
C MET A 86 23.36 -56.79 12.97
N THR A 87 23.44 -57.26 11.73
CA THR A 87 23.84 -56.43 10.58
C THR A 87 22.84 -55.31 10.31
N SER A 88 21.54 -55.58 10.49
CA SER A 88 20.49 -54.55 10.34
C SER A 88 20.64 -53.41 11.36
N LEU A 89 21.00 -53.72 12.61
CA LEU A 89 21.16 -52.71 13.67
C LEU A 89 22.36 -51.79 13.42
N MET A 90 23.47 -52.33 12.90
CA MET A 90 24.67 -51.53 12.60
C MET A 90 24.45 -50.55 11.44
N VAL A 91 23.58 -50.87 10.47
CA VAL A 91 23.24 -49.96 9.37
C VAL A 91 22.46 -48.75 9.87
N ASP A 92 21.57 -48.92 10.83
CA ASP A 92 20.76 -47.81 11.36
C ASP A 92 21.59 -46.83 12.22
N GLU A 93 22.60 -47.32 12.94
CA GLU A 93 23.52 -46.48 13.72
C GLU A 93 24.30 -45.49 12.83
N SER A 94 24.76 -45.94 11.65
CA SER A 94 25.47 -45.07 10.69
C SER A 94 24.62 -43.92 10.11
N LYS A 95 23.30 -44.13 10.01
CA LYS A 95 22.37 -43.09 9.52
C LYS A 95 22.16 -42.01 10.58
N ILE A 96 22.09 -42.41 11.86
CA ILE A 96 21.92 -41.48 12.98
C ILE A 96 23.13 -40.54 13.08
N GLU A 97 24.35 -41.09 13.02
CA GLU A 97 25.58 -40.28 13.03
C GLU A 97 25.61 -39.26 11.88
N THR A 98 25.11 -39.65 10.70
CA THR A 98 25.05 -38.76 9.53
C THR A 98 24.06 -37.61 9.75
N MET A 99 22.89 -37.87 10.32
CA MET A 99 21.89 -36.84 10.63
C MET A 99 22.37 -35.88 11.73
N GLU A 100 23.02 -36.38 12.78
CA GLU A 100 23.59 -35.54 13.85
C GLU A 100 24.65 -34.58 13.31
N ARG A 101 25.49 -35.04 12.37
CA ARG A 101 26.47 -34.19 11.69
C ARG A 101 25.78 -33.06 10.91
N LEU A 102 24.74 -33.36 10.14
CA LEU A 102 24.01 -32.37 9.35
C LEU A 102 23.30 -31.34 10.23
N LEU A 103 22.71 -31.74 11.35
CA LEU A 103 22.13 -30.82 12.33
C LEU A 103 23.18 -29.89 12.95
N SER A 104 24.39 -30.40 13.22
CA SER A 104 25.52 -29.57 13.68
C SER A 104 25.90 -28.52 12.64
N GLU A 105 25.96 -28.88 11.36
CA GLU A 105 26.24 -27.95 10.26
C GLU A 105 25.18 -26.86 10.13
N MET A 106 23.89 -27.21 10.25
CA MET A 106 22.79 -26.25 10.27
C MET A 106 22.91 -25.26 11.43
N SER A 107 23.24 -25.73 12.64
CA SER A 107 23.39 -24.88 13.82
C SER A 107 24.55 -23.86 13.68
N LYS A 108 25.56 -24.23 12.88
CA LYS A 108 26.73 -23.39 12.58
C LYS A 108 26.55 -22.50 11.34
N GLY A 109 25.40 -22.58 10.67
CA GLY A 109 25.10 -21.82 9.45
C GLY A 109 25.90 -22.26 8.22
N ILE A 110 26.44 -23.49 8.22
CA ILE A 110 27.26 -24.02 7.13
C ILE A 110 26.33 -24.73 6.13
N CYS A 111 26.18 -24.17 4.93
CA CYS A 111 25.41 -24.80 3.84
C CYS A 111 26.31 -25.72 2.98
N SER A 112 26.64 -26.90 3.51
CA SER A 112 27.41 -27.92 2.79
C SER A 112 26.58 -28.55 1.65
N LYS A 113 27.26 -29.21 0.69
CA LYS A 113 26.57 -29.89 -0.42
C LYS A 113 25.66 -31.03 0.08
N ALA A 114 26.13 -31.80 1.05
CA ALA A 114 25.36 -32.88 1.67
C ALA A 114 24.07 -32.37 2.35
N LEU A 115 24.14 -31.21 3.02
CA LEU A 115 22.96 -30.59 3.62
C LEU A 115 21.95 -30.09 2.58
N LEU A 116 22.43 -29.54 1.47
CA LEU A 116 21.58 -29.03 0.39
C LEU A 116 20.91 -30.16 -0.40
N ASP A 117 21.57 -31.32 -0.51
CA ASP A 117 21.01 -32.52 -1.15
C ASP A 117 19.87 -33.12 -0.28
N GLU A 118 19.98 -33.08 1.04
CA GLU A 118 18.94 -33.54 1.99
C GLU A 118 17.81 -32.51 2.21
N CYS A 119 18.07 -31.21 1.99
CA CYS A 119 17.11 -30.12 2.19
C CYS A 119 16.87 -29.30 0.91
N PRO A 120 16.03 -29.78 -0.03
CA PRO A 120 15.82 -29.14 -1.33
C PRO A 120 15.23 -27.73 -1.25
N GLU A 121 14.41 -27.42 -0.23
CA GLU A 121 13.87 -26.07 -0.02
C GLU A 121 14.97 -25.04 0.31
N LEU A 122 15.96 -25.44 1.12
CA LEU A 122 17.11 -24.61 1.46
C LEU A 122 17.98 -24.35 0.22
N ALA A 123 18.17 -25.37 -0.62
CA ALA A 123 18.87 -25.24 -1.90
C ALA A 123 18.17 -24.28 -2.86
N ALA A 124 16.84 -24.37 -2.96
CA ALA A 124 16.04 -23.44 -3.75
C ALA A 124 16.18 -21.99 -3.25
N LYS A 125 16.10 -21.77 -1.94
CA LYS A 125 16.23 -20.43 -1.33
C LYS A 125 17.63 -19.84 -1.48
N LYS A 126 18.69 -20.66 -1.38
CA LYS A 126 20.06 -20.23 -1.65
C LYS A 126 20.24 -19.77 -3.09
N THR A 127 19.71 -20.53 -4.05
CA THR A 127 19.74 -20.20 -5.47
C THR A 127 18.96 -18.92 -5.78
N GLU A 128 17.80 -18.72 -5.14
CA GLU A 128 17.01 -17.49 -5.25
C GLU A 128 17.78 -16.27 -4.71
N ASN A 129 18.45 -16.41 -3.56
CA ASN A 129 19.27 -15.36 -2.97
C ASN A 129 20.42 -14.94 -3.90
N GLU A 130 21.10 -15.90 -4.53
CA GLU A 130 22.16 -15.63 -5.52
C GLU A 130 21.61 -14.90 -6.75
N LYS A 131 20.45 -15.30 -7.27
CA LYS A 131 19.77 -14.60 -8.38
C LYS A 131 19.42 -13.16 -8.02
N LEU A 132 18.92 -12.93 -6.80
CA LEU A 132 18.57 -11.59 -6.32
C LEU A 132 19.80 -10.71 -6.14
N LYS A 133 20.89 -11.23 -5.56
CA LYS A 133 22.18 -10.52 -5.46
C LYS A 133 22.72 -10.13 -6.83
N TYR A 134 22.59 -11.02 -7.81
CA TYR A 134 22.99 -10.73 -9.19
C TYR A 134 22.14 -9.61 -9.81
N ARG A 135 20.80 -9.68 -9.67
CA ARG A 135 19.89 -8.61 -10.14
C ARG A 135 20.20 -7.25 -9.49
N LEU A 136 20.47 -7.25 -8.18
CA LEU A 136 20.86 -6.04 -7.45
C LEU A 136 22.12 -5.40 -8.06
N ASN A 137 23.14 -6.20 -8.39
CA ASN A 137 24.36 -5.70 -9.00
C ASN A 137 24.14 -5.13 -10.42
N ILE A 138 23.26 -5.75 -11.21
CA ILE A 138 22.87 -5.21 -12.53
C ILE A 138 22.18 -3.86 -12.37
N LEU A 139 21.21 -3.76 -11.46
CA LEU A 139 20.46 -2.53 -11.22
C LEU A 139 21.37 -1.39 -10.74
N LYS A 140 22.33 -1.68 -9.86
CA LYS A 140 23.33 -0.70 -9.42
C LYS A 140 24.18 -0.18 -10.57
N ARG A 141 24.71 -1.07 -11.43
CA ARG A 141 25.48 -0.67 -12.61
C ARG A 141 24.66 0.14 -13.61
N SER A 142 23.38 -0.22 -13.79
CA SER A 142 22.45 0.52 -14.67
C SER A 142 22.16 1.92 -14.13
N ALA A 143 21.97 2.06 -12.82
CA ALA A 143 21.82 3.36 -12.17
C ALA A 143 23.08 4.23 -12.33
N GLU A 144 24.27 3.67 -12.08
CA GLU A 144 25.55 4.37 -12.25
C GLU A 144 25.80 4.80 -13.71
N GLN A 145 25.39 4.00 -14.70
CA GLN A 145 25.50 4.35 -16.12
C GLN A 145 24.54 5.47 -16.53
N ASN A 146 23.32 5.47 -16.02
CA ASN A 146 22.36 6.55 -16.27
C ASN A 146 22.87 7.89 -15.72
N ASP A 147 23.49 7.88 -14.54
CA ASP A 147 24.12 9.06 -13.96
C ASP A 147 25.35 9.54 -14.76
N GLY A 148 26.14 8.62 -15.32
CA GLY A 148 27.34 8.93 -16.10
C GLY A 148 27.08 9.53 -17.50
N LEU A 149 25.99 9.15 -18.17
CA LEU A 149 25.64 9.63 -19.52
C LEU A 149 25.15 11.09 -19.54
N GLU A 150 24.59 11.61 -18.44
CA GLU A 150 24.10 13.00 -18.37
C GLU A 150 25.23 14.05 -18.25
N SER A 151 26.43 13.65 -17.82
CA SER A 151 27.61 14.53 -17.69
C SER A 151 28.26 14.97 -19.02
N LYS A 152 27.77 14.47 -20.17
CA LYS A 152 28.39 14.66 -21.51
C LYS A 152 27.53 15.43 -22.52
N LYS A 153 26.53 16.20 -22.10
CA LYS A 153 25.80 17.10 -23.03
C LYS A 153 26.56 18.43 -23.23
N PRO A 154 26.75 18.92 -24.46
CA PRO A 154 27.49 20.15 -24.73
C PRO A 154 26.68 21.38 -24.32
N ALA A 155 27.34 22.33 -23.66
CA ALA A 155 26.76 23.61 -23.27
C ALA A 155 26.37 24.45 -24.50
N VAL A 156 25.11 24.89 -24.54
CA VAL A 156 24.60 25.80 -25.56
C VAL A 156 25.09 27.22 -25.25
N GLN A 157 25.78 27.84 -26.21
CA GLN A 157 26.19 29.24 -26.12
C GLN A 157 24.97 30.16 -26.29
N ILE A 158 24.68 30.97 -25.27
CA ILE A 158 23.70 32.05 -25.36
C ILE A 158 24.44 33.36 -25.67
N SER A 159 24.11 33.96 -26.81
CA SER A 159 24.60 35.25 -27.28
C SER A 159 24.01 36.41 -26.47
N SER A 160 24.88 37.37 -26.15
CA SER A 160 24.65 38.61 -25.41
C SER A 160 23.60 39.57 -26.00
N VAL A 161 22.69 40.10 -25.18
CA VAL A 161 21.99 41.38 -25.42
C VAL A 161 21.88 42.19 -24.11
N ALA A 162 21.82 43.51 -24.28
CA ALA A 162 22.24 44.62 -23.43
C ALA A 162 21.47 44.89 -22.12
N LYS A 163 22.15 45.70 -21.29
CA LYS A 163 21.89 46.14 -19.92
C LYS A 163 20.62 47.00 -19.75
N GLY A 164 19.88 46.70 -18.68
CA GLY A 164 18.90 47.58 -18.04
C GLY A 164 18.29 46.90 -16.81
N THR A 165 18.90 47.09 -15.64
CA THR A 165 18.51 46.44 -14.37
C THR A 165 17.20 46.98 -13.78
N PRO A 166 16.28 46.08 -13.38
CA PRO A 166 15.62 46.18 -12.08
C PRO A 166 16.23 45.13 -11.14
N LYS A 167 16.58 45.51 -9.91
CA LYS A 167 17.08 44.61 -8.86
C LYS A 167 16.01 43.58 -8.48
N HIS A 168 15.98 42.46 -9.19
CA HIS A 168 15.42 41.22 -8.69
C HIS A 168 16.62 40.35 -8.34
N PHE A 169 16.66 39.85 -7.11
CA PHE A 169 17.60 38.79 -6.77
C PHE A 169 17.22 37.59 -7.65
N GLU A 170 18.16 37.12 -8.47
CA GLU A 170 18.04 35.79 -9.07
C GLU A 170 18.08 34.79 -7.93
N VAL A 171 16.92 34.20 -7.63
CA VAL A 171 16.83 33.02 -6.77
C VAL A 171 17.03 31.84 -7.70
N GLU A 172 18.16 31.14 -7.56
CA GLU A 172 18.37 29.86 -8.22
C GLU A 172 17.29 28.87 -7.76
N ASP A 173 16.72 28.15 -8.72
CA ASP A 173 15.73 27.09 -8.51
C ASP A 173 16.38 25.91 -7.76
N TYR A 174 15.94 25.67 -6.51
CA TYR A 174 16.46 24.59 -5.67
C TYR A 174 15.54 23.34 -5.60
N GLY A 175 14.40 23.32 -6.32
CA GLY A 175 13.52 22.18 -6.65
C GLY A 175 13.24 21.01 -5.68
N ASP A 176 13.62 21.09 -4.40
CA ASP A 176 13.37 20.06 -3.39
C ASP A 176 12.87 20.65 -2.09
N SER A 177 11.94 19.95 -1.42
CA SER A 177 11.77 20.16 0.02
C SER A 177 13.10 19.77 0.68
N ILE A 178 13.87 20.79 1.06
CA ILE A 178 15.15 20.60 1.76
C ILE A 178 14.92 19.71 2.99
N ILE A 179 13.78 19.88 3.68
CA ILE A 179 13.39 19.04 4.81
C ILE A 179 13.23 17.57 4.42
N GLU A 180 12.49 17.25 3.36
CA GLU A 180 12.28 15.84 2.95
C GLU A 180 13.56 15.21 2.42
N LYS A 181 14.36 15.97 1.68
CA LYS A 181 15.65 15.51 1.18
C LYS A 181 16.62 15.26 2.31
N LEU A 182 16.70 16.17 3.28
CA LEU A 182 17.47 15.98 4.49
C LEU A 182 16.92 14.76 5.27
N ASN A 183 15.61 14.61 5.43
CA ASN A 183 15.03 13.46 6.13
C ASN A 183 15.37 12.12 5.44
N SER A 184 15.30 12.06 4.11
CA SER A 184 15.65 10.87 3.33
C SER A 184 17.14 10.54 3.40
N ILE A 185 18.00 11.56 3.22
CA ILE A 185 19.47 11.40 3.30
C ILE A 185 19.87 10.94 4.69
N PHE A 186 19.39 11.59 5.74
CA PHE A 186 19.72 11.22 7.10
C PHE A 186 19.12 9.87 7.46
N SER A 187 17.90 9.53 7.03
CA SER A 187 17.30 8.20 7.28
C SER A 187 18.12 7.09 6.61
N ALA A 188 18.51 7.25 5.35
CA ALA A 188 19.34 6.28 4.65
C ALA A 188 20.74 6.17 5.27
N ALA A 189 21.35 7.29 5.68
CA ALA A 189 22.64 7.30 6.36
C ALA A 189 22.56 6.59 7.72
N ILE A 190 21.53 6.86 8.51
CA ILE A 190 21.30 6.25 9.82
C ILE A 190 20.98 4.77 9.69
N GLN A 191 20.13 4.36 8.74
CA GLN A 191 19.81 2.95 8.53
C GLN A 191 21.02 2.14 8.04
N LYS A 192 21.92 2.77 7.27
CA LYS A 192 23.19 2.16 6.86
C LYS A 192 24.19 2.05 8.01
N LEU A 193 24.25 3.05 8.88
CA LEU A 193 25.16 3.07 10.05
C LEU A 193 24.62 2.22 11.21
N PHE A 194 23.30 2.12 11.35
CA PHE A 194 22.57 1.46 12.42
C PHE A 194 21.41 0.65 11.82
N PRO A 195 21.67 -0.56 11.30
CA PRO A 195 20.66 -1.38 10.64
C PRO A 195 19.46 -1.76 11.54
N SER A 196 19.60 -1.68 12.86
CA SER A 196 18.55 -1.90 13.85
C SER A 196 17.70 -0.67 14.15
N TRP A 197 18.00 0.48 13.55
CA TRP A 197 17.29 1.73 13.79
C TRP A 197 15.97 1.78 13.00
N SER A 198 14.85 1.95 13.70
CA SER A 198 13.49 1.96 13.13
C SER A 198 12.73 3.27 13.35
N GLN A 199 13.34 4.26 14.01
CA GLN A 199 12.67 5.51 14.37
C GLN A 199 12.82 6.57 13.27
N PRO A 200 11.80 7.44 13.06
CA PRO A 200 11.86 8.49 12.05
C PRO A 200 12.91 9.55 12.40
N VAL A 201 13.61 10.01 11.37
CA VAL A 201 14.48 11.17 11.47
C VAL A 201 13.64 12.44 11.49
N ASN A 202 13.97 13.37 12.39
CA ASN A 202 13.28 14.64 12.56
C ASN A 202 14.25 15.79 12.31
N ILE A 203 14.04 16.46 11.19
CA ILE A 203 14.75 17.67 10.77
C ILE A 203 13.73 18.80 10.68
N LYS A 204 14.06 19.91 11.33
CA LYS A 204 13.20 21.09 11.40
C LYS A 204 13.94 22.31 10.88
N GLU A 205 13.20 23.24 10.29
CA GLU A 205 13.70 24.58 10.04
C GLU A 205 13.91 25.32 11.37
N THR A 206 15.01 26.06 11.46
CA THR A 206 15.27 26.93 12.60
C THR A 206 15.35 28.37 12.15
N PHE A 207 14.61 29.23 12.85
CA PHE A 207 14.58 30.67 12.58
C PHE A 207 15.71 31.42 13.30
N ASN A 208 16.58 30.69 14.02
CA ASN A 208 17.67 31.26 14.78
C ASN A 208 19.01 31.06 14.03
N PRO A 209 19.63 32.14 13.52
CA PRO A 209 20.84 32.06 12.70
C PRO A 209 22.03 31.37 13.38
N LYS A 210 22.01 31.27 14.72
CA LYS A 210 23.06 30.57 15.48
C LYS A 210 23.08 29.05 15.27
N TYR A 211 21.97 28.46 14.81
CA TYR A 211 21.82 27.00 14.67
C TYR A 211 21.80 26.52 13.21
N GLY A 212 22.10 27.40 12.25
CA GLY A 212 22.00 27.13 10.81
C GLY A 212 20.58 27.31 10.29
N ASP A 213 20.27 26.79 9.10
CA ASP A 213 18.94 26.88 8.48
C ASP A 213 18.04 25.68 8.87
N TYR A 214 18.66 24.53 9.13
CA TYR A 214 17.98 23.29 9.51
C TYR A 214 18.66 22.65 10.71
N GLN A 215 17.86 22.22 11.68
CA GLN A 215 18.30 21.54 12.88
C GLN A 215 17.89 20.07 12.85
N PHE A 216 18.88 19.19 13.02
CA PHE A 216 18.69 17.75 13.16
C PHE A 216 18.54 17.39 14.64
N ASP A 217 17.29 17.25 15.09
CA ASP A 217 16.96 17.00 16.50
C ASP A 217 17.08 15.52 16.89
N SER A 218 17.08 14.62 15.91
CA SER A 218 17.25 13.18 16.14
C SER A 218 18.63 12.82 16.71
N CYS A 219 19.59 13.76 16.70
CA CYS A 219 20.92 13.55 17.25
C CYS A 219 20.90 13.17 18.73
N PHE A 220 19.95 13.68 19.53
CA PHE A 220 19.82 13.36 20.95
C PHE A 220 19.31 11.92 21.18
N GLN A 221 18.37 11.47 20.35
CA GLN A 221 17.86 10.10 20.40
C GLN A 221 18.92 9.09 19.93
N ILE A 222 19.69 9.47 18.91
CA ILE A 222 20.78 8.66 18.35
C ILE A 222 21.99 8.67 19.29
N SER A 223 22.34 9.80 19.93
CA SER A 223 23.47 9.89 20.87
C SER A 223 23.23 9.10 22.15
N ARG A 224 21.97 8.97 22.60
CA ARG A 224 21.59 8.02 23.65
C ARG A 224 21.82 6.57 23.25
N HIS A 225 21.75 6.29 21.95
CA HIS A 225 21.88 4.94 21.42
C HIS A 225 23.33 4.60 21.05
N LEU A 226 24.18 5.59 20.78
CA LEU A 226 25.44 5.44 20.04
C LEU A 226 26.54 6.38 20.53
N THR A 227 27.12 6.04 21.67
CA THR A 227 28.41 6.56 22.14
C THR A 227 29.56 5.81 21.46
N ALA A 228 29.78 6.02 20.15
CA ALA A 228 31.05 5.85 19.43
C ALA A 228 30.90 6.13 17.91
N GLU A 229 31.87 6.83 17.32
CA GLU A 229 32.09 7.02 15.86
C GLU A 229 31.42 8.22 15.14
N SER A 230 31.65 9.44 15.64
CA SER A 230 31.20 10.70 15.04
C SER A 230 32.01 11.22 13.83
N LYS A 231 33.01 10.50 13.32
CA LYS A 231 34.00 11.06 12.38
C LYS A 231 33.70 10.86 10.88
N LYS A 232 32.73 10.02 10.51
CA LYS A 232 32.49 9.62 9.09
C LYS A 232 31.41 10.42 8.36
N ILE A 233 30.56 11.17 9.08
CA ILE A 233 29.37 11.84 8.50
C ILE A 233 29.76 13.15 7.79
N ALA A 234 30.82 13.83 8.25
CA ALA A 234 31.21 15.15 7.75
C ALA A 234 31.75 15.15 6.30
N GLU A 235 32.33 14.04 5.82
CA GLU A 235 32.93 13.97 4.48
C GLU A 235 31.90 13.78 3.36
N ALA A 236 30.69 13.31 3.69
CA ALA A 236 29.63 13.04 2.70
C ALA A 236 28.85 14.29 2.28
N CYS A 237 28.75 15.30 3.15
CA CYS A 237 28.00 16.54 2.89
C CYS A 237 28.69 17.49 1.89
N ALA A 238 29.96 17.26 1.56
CA ALA A 238 30.79 18.20 0.80
C ALA A 238 30.59 18.19 -0.73
N LYS A 239 29.72 17.33 -1.30
CA LYS A 239 29.66 17.11 -2.76
C LYS A 239 28.46 17.70 -3.53
N GLY A 240 27.43 18.22 -2.86
CA GLY A 240 26.26 18.89 -3.51
C GLY A 240 25.40 17.98 -4.42
N VAL A 241 24.08 18.18 -4.47
CA VAL A 241 23.18 17.33 -5.28
C VAL A 241 21.97 18.09 -5.85
N SER A 242 21.71 17.84 -7.13
CA SER A 242 20.61 18.28 -7.99
C SER A 242 19.21 17.78 -7.60
N ILE A 243 18.19 18.40 -8.19
CA ILE A 243 16.75 18.13 -8.03
C ILE A 243 16.39 16.70 -8.54
N PRO A 244 15.64 15.89 -7.79
CA PRO A 244 15.14 14.59 -8.19
C PRO A 244 14.04 14.74 -9.23
N LYS A 245 14.05 13.81 -10.18
CA LYS A 245 12.96 13.66 -11.15
C LYS A 245 11.71 13.15 -10.42
N ILE A 246 10.78 14.04 -10.11
CA ILE A 246 9.42 13.68 -9.68
C ILE A 246 8.64 13.19 -10.91
N SER A 247 7.85 12.12 -10.76
CA SER A 247 6.96 11.69 -11.85
C SER A 247 5.95 12.79 -12.14
N LYS A 248 5.89 13.23 -13.40
CA LYS A 248 4.91 14.25 -13.82
C LYS A 248 3.51 13.72 -13.59
N ARG A 249 2.66 14.54 -12.95
CA ARG A 249 1.24 14.26 -12.71
C ARG A 249 0.37 15.29 -13.42
N HIS A 250 -0.84 14.87 -13.76
CA HIS A 250 -1.90 15.77 -14.18
C HIS A 250 -2.76 16.16 -12.97
N VAL A 251 -2.81 17.45 -12.66
CA VAL A 251 -3.51 18.00 -11.50
C VAL A 251 -4.62 18.92 -11.96
N VAL A 252 -5.83 18.71 -11.46
CA VAL A 252 -6.96 19.63 -11.63
C VAL A 252 -7.14 20.40 -10.33
N ILE A 253 -7.20 21.72 -10.40
CA ILE A 253 -7.39 22.59 -9.24
C ILE A 253 -8.62 23.44 -9.46
N ASP A 254 -9.60 23.31 -8.58
CA ASP A 254 -10.84 24.08 -8.57
C ASP A 254 -10.75 25.18 -7.51
N TYR A 255 -10.86 26.43 -7.95
CA TYR A 255 -10.74 27.58 -7.07
C TYR A 255 -11.48 28.82 -7.59
N SER A 256 -11.62 29.81 -6.71
CA SER A 256 -12.40 31.04 -6.90
C SER A 256 -13.90 30.82 -6.83
N SER A 257 -14.44 30.08 -7.81
CA SER A 257 -15.81 29.53 -7.87
C SER A 257 -16.92 30.50 -7.41
N PRO A 258 -16.98 31.75 -7.94
CA PRO A 258 -18.03 32.69 -7.57
C PRO A 258 -19.37 32.35 -8.23
N ASN A 259 -20.45 32.79 -7.58
CA ASN A 259 -21.80 32.71 -8.11
C ASN A 259 -22.10 33.88 -9.05
N ILE A 260 -22.64 33.60 -10.24
CA ILE A 260 -23.10 34.63 -11.17
C ILE A 260 -24.24 35.44 -10.52
N ALA A 261 -24.33 36.73 -10.85
CA ALA A 261 -25.28 37.68 -10.28
C ALA A 261 -25.18 37.91 -8.77
N LYS A 262 -24.14 37.39 -8.10
CA LYS A 262 -23.76 37.74 -6.73
C LYS A 262 -22.39 38.40 -6.71
N GLN A 263 -22.17 39.29 -5.74
CA GLN A 263 -20.85 39.91 -5.55
C GLN A 263 -19.84 38.91 -5.01
N MET A 264 -18.61 38.97 -5.54
CA MET A 264 -17.49 38.26 -4.96
C MET A 264 -17.13 38.87 -3.60
N HIS A 265 -17.29 38.08 -2.54
CA HIS A 265 -16.79 38.42 -1.20
C HIS A 265 -15.39 37.87 -0.91
N VAL A 266 -14.82 38.23 0.26
CA VAL A 266 -13.46 37.85 0.70
C VAL A 266 -13.21 36.33 0.70
N GLY A 267 -14.24 35.51 0.95
CA GLY A 267 -14.14 34.05 0.81
C GLY A 267 -13.65 33.59 -0.56
N HIS A 268 -14.26 34.08 -1.65
CA HIS A 268 -13.82 33.77 -3.01
C HIS A 268 -12.41 34.31 -3.29
N LEU A 269 -12.08 35.48 -2.77
CA LEU A 269 -10.74 36.06 -2.92
C LEU A 269 -9.66 35.18 -2.25
N ARG A 270 -9.94 34.66 -1.05
CA ARG A 270 -9.04 33.73 -0.35
C ARG A 270 -8.82 32.45 -1.15
N SER A 271 -9.90 31.84 -1.64
CA SER A 271 -9.81 30.67 -2.52
C SER A 271 -9.00 30.98 -3.79
N THR A 272 -9.23 32.17 -4.38
CA THR A 272 -8.52 32.62 -5.58
C THR A 272 -7.01 32.67 -5.40
N ILE A 273 -6.55 33.32 -4.32
CA ILE A 273 -5.11 33.49 -4.06
C ILE A 273 -4.46 32.14 -3.70
N ILE A 274 -5.12 31.35 -2.84
CA ILE A 274 -4.57 30.06 -2.40
C ILE A 274 -4.49 29.08 -3.58
N GLY A 275 -5.57 28.95 -4.35
CA GLY A 275 -5.62 28.05 -5.50
C GLY A 275 -4.61 28.40 -6.58
N ASP A 276 -4.48 29.69 -6.92
CA ASP A 276 -3.48 30.15 -7.88
C ASP A 276 -2.03 29.94 -7.40
N SER A 277 -1.77 30.17 -6.11
CA SER A 277 -0.46 29.92 -5.50
C SER A 277 -0.08 28.43 -5.58
N ILE A 278 -1.02 27.53 -5.29
CA ILE A 278 -0.81 26.08 -5.40
C ILE A 278 -0.61 25.70 -6.87
N ALA A 279 -1.41 26.26 -7.79
CA ALA A 279 -1.27 25.99 -9.22
C ALA A 279 0.12 26.35 -9.75
N ARG A 280 0.61 27.56 -9.42
CA ARG A 280 1.96 28.01 -9.80
C ARG A 280 3.05 27.12 -9.21
N LEU A 281 2.90 26.70 -7.94
CA LEU A 281 3.85 25.80 -7.30
C LEU A 281 3.93 24.45 -8.03
N LEU A 282 2.78 23.85 -8.35
CA LEU A 282 2.73 22.56 -9.03
C LEU A 282 3.22 22.64 -10.48
N GLU A 283 2.92 23.73 -11.19
CA GLU A 283 3.48 24.03 -12.52
C GLU A 283 5.00 24.20 -12.47
N PHE A 284 5.51 24.91 -11.46
CA PHE A 284 6.93 25.10 -11.24
C PHE A 284 7.65 23.76 -11.00
N ILE A 285 7.03 22.84 -10.25
CA ILE A 285 7.51 21.46 -10.03
C ILE A 285 7.45 20.61 -11.33
N GLY A 286 6.74 21.06 -12.36
CA GLY A 286 6.64 20.40 -13.66
C GLY A 286 5.41 19.49 -13.82
N PHE A 287 4.38 19.65 -12.99
CA PHE A 287 3.09 19.01 -13.18
C PHE A 287 2.27 19.72 -14.28
N SER A 288 1.39 18.96 -14.92
CA SER A 288 0.39 19.50 -15.85
C SER A 288 -0.81 19.97 -15.04
N VAL A 289 -0.96 21.27 -14.83
CA VAL A 289 -2.03 21.83 -14.00
C VAL A 289 -3.16 22.38 -14.87
N LEU A 290 -4.37 21.90 -14.62
CA LEU A 290 -5.62 22.44 -15.15
C LEU A 290 -6.31 23.26 -14.07
N ARG A 291 -6.37 24.57 -14.27
CA ARG A 291 -7.00 25.54 -13.36
C ARG A 291 -8.46 25.71 -13.76
N ILE A 292 -9.39 25.31 -12.90
CA ILE A 292 -10.83 25.39 -13.16
C ILE A 292 -11.47 26.43 -12.24
N ASN A 293 -12.36 27.22 -12.82
CA ASN A 293 -13.27 28.09 -12.10
C ASN A 293 -14.69 27.52 -12.18
N HIS A 294 -15.14 26.85 -11.11
CA HIS A 294 -16.46 26.25 -11.03
C HIS A 294 -17.50 27.31 -10.66
N ILE A 295 -17.87 28.15 -11.62
CA ILE A 295 -18.82 29.24 -11.36
C ILE A 295 -20.26 28.72 -11.17
N GLY A 296 -21.00 29.33 -10.25
CA GLY A 296 -22.43 29.07 -10.07
C GLY A 296 -23.23 29.79 -11.16
N ASP A 297 -23.26 29.20 -12.36
CA ASP A 297 -23.92 29.75 -13.55
C ASP A 297 -25.19 28.99 -13.97
N TRP A 298 -25.64 28.05 -13.15
CA TRP A 298 -26.87 27.31 -13.34
C TRP A 298 -27.71 27.39 -12.06
N GLY A 299 -29.04 27.35 -12.17
CA GLY A 299 -29.91 27.39 -10.99
C GLY A 299 -31.21 28.17 -11.18
N THR A 300 -32.09 28.05 -10.18
CA THR A 300 -33.45 28.61 -10.22
C THR A 300 -33.47 30.13 -10.20
N GLN A 301 -32.42 30.77 -9.66
CA GLN A 301 -32.23 32.22 -9.65
C GLN A 301 -32.21 32.82 -11.07
N PHE A 302 -31.78 32.05 -12.08
CA PHE A 302 -31.78 32.56 -13.45
C PHE A 302 -33.19 32.72 -14.02
N GLY A 303 -34.18 31.98 -13.51
CA GLY A 303 -35.58 32.15 -13.92
C GLY A 303 -36.10 33.55 -13.63
N MET A 304 -35.89 34.03 -12.40
CA MET A 304 -36.31 35.38 -12.01
C MET A 304 -35.51 36.46 -12.76
N LEU A 305 -34.20 36.25 -12.97
CA LEU A 305 -33.37 37.21 -13.71
C LEU A 305 -33.81 37.33 -15.16
N ILE A 306 -34.10 36.22 -15.83
CA ILE A 306 -34.58 36.20 -17.22
C ILE A 306 -36.00 36.80 -17.31
N ALA A 307 -36.90 36.44 -16.40
CA ALA A 307 -38.24 37.02 -16.36
C ALA A 307 -38.19 38.55 -16.20
N TYR A 308 -37.33 39.03 -15.28
CA TYR A 308 -37.12 40.46 -15.04
C TYR A 308 -36.46 41.16 -16.24
N LEU A 309 -35.48 40.52 -16.89
CA LEU A 309 -34.83 41.03 -18.11
C LEU A 309 -35.86 41.26 -19.22
N ARG A 310 -36.74 40.29 -19.46
CA ARG A 310 -37.77 40.35 -20.49
C ARG A 310 -38.80 41.45 -20.22
N GLU A 311 -39.14 41.67 -18.96
CA GLU A 311 -40.10 42.71 -18.58
C GLU A 311 -39.50 44.11 -18.71
N ARG A 312 -38.28 44.31 -18.19
CA ARG A 312 -37.62 45.63 -18.17
C ARG A 312 -37.06 46.02 -19.54
N PHE A 313 -36.65 45.03 -20.34
CA PHE A 313 -36.07 45.25 -21.65
C PHE A 313 -36.72 44.32 -22.69
N PRO A 314 -37.95 44.61 -23.15
CA PRO A 314 -38.66 43.74 -24.10
C PRO A 314 -37.91 43.49 -25.41
N ASN A 315 -37.01 44.40 -25.81
CA ASN A 315 -36.23 44.35 -27.04
C ASN A 315 -34.76 43.91 -26.82
N TYR A 316 -34.43 43.25 -25.70
CA TYR A 316 -33.05 42.90 -25.32
C TYR A 316 -32.28 42.05 -26.36
N LEU A 317 -33.00 41.33 -27.22
CA LEU A 317 -32.42 40.53 -28.32
C LEU A 317 -31.87 41.40 -29.47
N VAL A 318 -32.46 42.59 -29.67
CA VAL A 318 -32.07 43.54 -30.73
C VAL A 318 -31.14 44.60 -30.17
N GLU A 319 -31.50 45.15 -29.01
CA GLU A 319 -30.72 46.19 -28.31
C GLU A 319 -30.25 45.65 -26.97
N LYS A 320 -28.95 45.36 -26.86
CA LYS A 320 -28.39 44.78 -25.63
C LYS A 320 -28.49 45.80 -24.48
N PRO A 321 -29.24 45.51 -23.41
CA PRO A 321 -29.36 46.43 -22.28
C PRO A 321 -28.02 46.64 -21.59
N LYS A 322 -27.79 47.88 -21.16
CA LYS A 322 -26.69 48.22 -20.25
C LYS A 322 -27.14 47.98 -18.82
N ILE A 323 -26.85 46.80 -18.30
CA ILE A 323 -27.01 46.50 -16.88
C ILE A 323 -25.67 46.86 -16.23
N GLU A 324 -25.61 48.02 -15.58
CA GLU A 324 -24.39 48.51 -14.93
C GLU A 324 -24.14 47.82 -13.57
N ASP A 325 -25.21 47.50 -12.83
CA ASP A 325 -25.13 46.81 -11.54
C ASP A 325 -26.07 45.60 -11.51
N LEU A 326 -25.47 44.42 -11.69
CA LEU A 326 -26.19 43.17 -11.67
C LEU A 326 -26.71 42.80 -10.26
N GLN A 327 -26.12 43.33 -9.19
CA GLN A 327 -26.58 43.09 -7.83
C GLN A 327 -27.90 43.80 -7.56
N THR A 328 -28.03 45.06 -8.00
CA THR A 328 -29.29 45.80 -7.93
C THR A 328 -30.35 45.10 -8.76
N PHE A 329 -30.00 44.70 -9.99
CA PHE A 329 -30.90 43.93 -10.86
C PHE A 329 -31.38 42.61 -10.20
N TYR A 330 -30.48 41.89 -9.53
CA TYR A 330 -30.84 40.69 -8.76
C TYR A 330 -31.80 41.01 -7.62
N LYS A 331 -31.52 42.04 -6.80
CA LYS A 331 -32.36 42.44 -5.67
C LYS A 331 -33.77 42.84 -6.12
N GLU A 332 -33.88 43.61 -7.20
CA GLU A 332 -35.17 44.01 -7.77
C GLU A 332 -35.95 42.79 -8.30
N SER A 333 -35.28 41.88 -9.01
CA SER A 333 -35.91 40.64 -9.48
C SER A 333 -36.39 39.75 -8.33
N LYS A 334 -35.63 39.72 -7.23
CA LYS A 334 -35.93 38.93 -6.03
C LYS A 334 -37.11 39.51 -5.25
N LEU A 335 -37.13 40.83 -5.05
CA LEU A 335 -38.26 41.54 -4.43
C LEU A 335 -39.56 41.23 -5.18
N LYS A 336 -39.51 41.35 -6.52
CA LYS A 336 -40.68 41.06 -7.35
C LYS A 336 -41.08 39.59 -7.33
N PHE A 337 -40.12 38.67 -7.27
CA PHE A 337 -40.40 37.24 -7.10
C PHE A 337 -41.13 36.91 -5.79
N ASP A 338 -40.84 37.65 -4.73
CA ASP A 338 -41.46 37.42 -3.42
C ASP A 338 -42.84 38.12 -3.30
N GLU A 339 -43.04 39.26 -3.97
CA GLU A 339 -44.28 40.06 -3.88
C GLU A 339 -45.34 39.76 -4.96
N ASP A 340 -44.93 39.35 -6.17
CA ASP A 340 -45.83 39.16 -7.33
C ASP A 340 -45.94 37.68 -7.72
N ALA A 341 -47.13 37.10 -7.48
CA ALA A 341 -47.43 35.70 -7.77
C ALA A 341 -47.38 35.36 -9.27
N ASP A 342 -47.78 36.30 -10.14
CA ASP A 342 -47.75 36.12 -11.60
C ASP A 342 -46.31 36.18 -12.11
N PHE A 343 -45.49 37.08 -11.56
CA PHE A 343 -44.05 37.11 -11.83
C PHE A 343 -43.37 35.83 -11.36
N LYS A 344 -43.70 35.33 -10.17
CA LYS A 344 -43.17 34.07 -9.64
C LYS A 344 -43.48 32.89 -10.56
N ALA A 345 -44.72 32.78 -11.05
CA ALA A 345 -45.10 31.74 -12.02
C ALA A 345 -44.30 31.85 -13.33
N ARG A 346 -44.13 33.08 -13.87
CA ARG A 346 -43.29 33.33 -15.06
C ARG A 346 -41.82 32.99 -14.84
N ALA A 347 -41.27 33.30 -13.66
CA ALA A 347 -39.89 32.97 -13.32
C ALA A 347 -39.65 31.46 -13.33
N TYR A 348 -40.55 30.66 -12.75
CA TYR A 348 -40.47 29.19 -12.83
C TYR A 348 -40.54 28.68 -14.27
N GLN A 349 -41.44 29.23 -15.09
CA GLN A 349 -41.50 28.90 -16.52
C GLN A 349 -40.19 29.24 -17.23
N CYS A 350 -39.55 30.38 -16.92
CA CYS A 350 -38.27 30.75 -17.51
C CYS A 350 -37.15 29.75 -17.16
N VAL A 351 -37.12 29.20 -15.93
CA VAL A 351 -36.16 28.14 -15.56
C VAL A 351 -36.36 26.91 -16.42
N VAL A 352 -37.60 26.45 -16.57
CA VAL A 352 -37.91 25.24 -17.36
C VAL A 352 -37.48 25.43 -18.82
N LYS A 353 -37.81 26.58 -19.41
CA LYS A 353 -37.44 26.90 -20.80
C LYS A 353 -35.92 27.02 -20.98
N LEU A 354 -35.21 27.56 -20.00
CA LEU A 354 -33.75 27.58 -19.98
C LEU A 354 -33.16 26.16 -19.93
N GLN A 355 -33.67 25.30 -19.03
CA GLN A 355 -33.21 23.92 -18.87
C GLN A 355 -33.53 23.02 -20.07
N ASN A 356 -34.58 23.35 -20.83
CA ASN A 356 -34.94 22.73 -22.10
C ASN A 356 -34.08 23.22 -23.28
N GLY A 357 -33.21 24.22 -23.07
CA GLY A 357 -32.30 24.72 -24.10
C GLY A 357 -32.97 25.61 -25.13
N GLU A 358 -34.10 26.25 -24.80
CA GLU A 358 -34.75 27.19 -25.71
C GLU A 358 -33.81 28.37 -26.02
N LYS A 359 -33.56 28.60 -27.32
CA LYS A 359 -32.53 29.55 -27.78
C LYS A 359 -32.67 30.94 -27.18
N GLU A 360 -33.89 31.48 -27.12
CA GLU A 360 -34.15 32.81 -26.56
C GLU A 360 -33.70 32.90 -25.08
N PHE A 361 -33.99 31.88 -24.29
CA PHE A 361 -33.68 31.84 -22.86
C PHE A 361 -32.19 31.61 -22.62
N ILE A 362 -31.55 30.80 -23.45
CA ILE A 362 -30.09 30.61 -23.44
C ILE A 362 -29.37 31.91 -23.80
N ASP A 363 -29.87 32.68 -24.77
CA ASP A 363 -29.28 33.96 -25.16
C ASP A 363 -29.44 35.02 -24.05
N ALA A 364 -30.60 35.06 -23.39
CA ALA A 364 -30.82 35.88 -22.18
C ALA A 364 -29.86 35.49 -21.05
N TRP A 365 -29.73 34.19 -20.75
CA TRP A 365 -28.82 33.67 -19.74
C TRP A 365 -27.36 34.03 -20.03
N LYS A 366 -26.89 33.81 -21.27
CA LYS A 366 -25.52 34.19 -21.69
C LYS A 366 -25.26 35.68 -21.50
N MET A 367 -26.25 36.53 -21.79
CA MET A 367 -26.12 37.97 -21.59
C MET A 367 -25.90 38.32 -20.11
N ILE A 368 -26.70 37.73 -19.22
CA ILE A 368 -26.56 37.90 -17.77
C ILE A 368 -25.20 37.41 -17.29
N CYS A 369 -24.78 36.19 -17.67
CA CYS A 369 -23.49 35.65 -17.27
C CYS A 369 -22.31 36.50 -17.77
N ASN A 370 -22.39 37.02 -19.00
CA ASN A 370 -21.33 37.85 -19.57
C ASN A 370 -21.12 39.18 -18.82
N ILE A 371 -22.12 39.68 -18.10
CA ILE A 371 -21.96 40.87 -17.25
C ILE A 371 -21.09 40.51 -16.04
N SER A 372 -21.48 39.48 -15.27
CA SER A 372 -20.66 38.99 -14.14
C SER A 372 -19.24 38.57 -14.54
N ARG A 373 -19.09 37.91 -15.69
CA ARG A 373 -17.77 37.48 -16.19
C ARG A 373 -16.81 38.64 -16.37
N LYS A 374 -17.29 39.80 -16.86
CA LYS A 374 -16.45 40.99 -17.01
C LYS A 374 -15.96 41.50 -15.65
N ASP A 375 -16.86 41.54 -14.66
CA ASP A 375 -16.50 41.98 -13.31
C ASP A 375 -15.46 41.05 -12.68
N PHE A 376 -15.61 39.73 -12.86
CA PHE A 376 -14.66 38.73 -12.36
C PHE A 376 -13.31 38.84 -13.07
N GLU A 377 -13.32 39.02 -14.39
CA GLU A 377 -12.11 39.14 -15.21
C GLU A 377 -11.25 40.35 -14.79
N ASP A 378 -11.86 41.47 -14.43
CA ASP A 378 -11.13 42.64 -13.93
C ASP A 378 -10.43 42.34 -12.59
N ILE A 379 -11.05 41.54 -11.72
CA ILE A 379 -10.42 41.07 -10.47
C ILE A 379 -9.28 40.10 -10.79
N TYR A 380 -9.50 39.11 -11.64
CA TYR A 380 -8.47 38.13 -12.03
C TYR A 380 -7.26 38.78 -12.68
N LYS A 381 -7.46 39.76 -13.57
CA LYS A 381 -6.38 40.56 -14.16
C LYS A 381 -5.56 41.31 -13.11
N ARG A 382 -6.23 41.94 -12.13
CA ARG A 382 -5.54 42.67 -11.05
C ARG A 382 -4.71 41.76 -10.16
N LEU A 383 -5.13 40.51 -10.01
CA LEU A 383 -4.44 39.47 -9.24
C LEU A 383 -3.41 38.66 -10.07
N ASP A 384 -3.19 39.03 -11.35
CA ASP A 384 -2.34 38.30 -12.30
C ASP A 384 -2.72 36.81 -12.48
N ILE A 385 -4.00 36.46 -12.30
CA ILE A 385 -4.47 35.08 -12.48
C ILE A 385 -4.48 34.75 -13.97
N LYS A 386 -3.82 33.66 -14.36
CA LYS A 386 -3.68 33.23 -15.76
C LYS A 386 -4.21 31.82 -15.95
N ASN A 387 -4.68 31.55 -17.18
CA ASN A 387 -5.14 30.23 -17.63
C ASN A 387 -6.22 29.60 -16.74
N LEU A 388 -7.00 30.42 -16.04
CA LEU A 388 -8.14 29.96 -15.25
C LEU A 388 -9.32 29.70 -16.20
N ILE A 389 -9.69 28.44 -16.36
CA ILE A 389 -10.72 28.01 -17.31
C ILE A 389 -12.07 27.97 -16.59
N GLU A 390 -13.00 28.77 -17.08
CA GLU A 390 -14.38 28.74 -16.60
C GLU A 390 -15.08 27.44 -17.02
N ARG A 391 -15.55 26.67 -16.03
CA ARG A 391 -16.43 25.51 -16.21
C ARG A 391 -17.45 25.46 -15.08
N GLY A 392 -18.50 26.25 -15.23
CA GLY A 392 -19.60 26.29 -14.26
C GLY A 392 -20.51 25.07 -14.30
N GLU A 393 -21.47 25.04 -13.39
CA GLU A 393 -22.51 24.02 -13.29
C GLU A 393 -23.21 23.73 -14.62
N SER A 394 -23.39 24.76 -15.47
CA SER A 394 -24.03 24.63 -16.78
C SER A 394 -23.30 23.65 -17.72
N PHE A 395 -21.97 23.52 -17.60
CA PHE A 395 -21.16 22.59 -18.38
C PHE A 395 -21.48 21.12 -18.08
N TYR A 396 -21.91 20.84 -16.85
CA TYR A 396 -22.19 19.48 -16.38
C TYR A 396 -23.66 19.08 -16.53
N HIS A 397 -24.55 19.99 -16.97
CA HIS A 397 -26.00 19.73 -17.06
C HIS A 397 -26.36 18.49 -17.89
N SER A 398 -25.72 18.28 -19.05
CA SER A 398 -25.94 17.07 -19.85
C SER A 398 -25.39 15.80 -19.18
N ARG A 399 -24.31 15.93 -18.40
CA ARG A 399 -23.64 14.83 -17.70
C ARG A 399 -24.43 14.40 -16.45
N MET A 400 -25.08 15.34 -15.77
CA MET A 400 -25.99 15.04 -14.66
C MET A 400 -27.10 14.08 -15.07
N ARG A 401 -27.75 14.31 -16.22
CA ARG A 401 -28.79 13.39 -16.75
C ARG A 401 -28.21 12.00 -16.98
N SER A 402 -27.08 11.92 -17.70
CA SER A 402 -26.44 10.64 -18.00
C SER A 402 -26.00 9.88 -16.75
N LEU A 403 -25.58 10.59 -15.70
CA LEU A 403 -25.16 10.01 -14.43
C LEU A 403 -26.35 9.36 -13.71
N ILE A 404 -27.46 10.09 -13.61
CA ILE A 404 -28.68 9.57 -12.96
C ILE A 404 -29.23 8.38 -13.74
N ASP A 405 -29.31 8.46 -15.06
CA ASP A 405 -29.77 7.35 -15.91
C ASP A 405 -28.93 6.07 -15.72
N GLU A 406 -27.64 6.21 -15.39
CA GLU A 406 -26.74 5.09 -15.10
C GLU A 406 -27.00 4.51 -13.72
N PHE A 407 -27.12 5.36 -12.69
CA PHE A 407 -27.42 4.93 -11.33
C PHE A 407 -28.78 4.24 -11.21
N GLU A 408 -29.77 4.70 -11.98
CA GLU A 408 -31.08 4.04 -12.06
C GLU A 408 -31.02 2.67 -12.72
N LYS A 409 -30.14 2.47 -13.71
CA LYS A 409 -29.95 1.17 -14.35
C LYS A 409 -29.28 0.15 -13.46
N ASP A 410 -28.36 0.58 -12.58
CA ASP A 410 -27.74 -0.28 -11.58
C ASP A 410 -28.78 -0.72 -10.53
N GLY A 411 -29.67 0.19 -10.14
CA GLY A 411 -30.81 -0.10 -9.25
C GLY A 411 -30.42 -0.30 -7.78
N ASN A 412 -29.13 -0.38 -7.46
CA ASN A 412 -28.62 -0.54 -6.09
C ASN A 412 -28.09 0.76 -5.46
N ILE A 413 -27.91 1.81 -6.27
CA ILE A 413 -27.26 3.07 -5.85
C ILE A 413 -28.28 4.08 -5.32
N LEU A 414 -29.44 4.17 -5.98
CA LEU A 414 -30.47 5.16 -5.67
C LEU A 414 -31.66 4.52 -4.95
N LYS A 415 -32.12 5.20 -3.90
CA LYS A 415 -33.37 4.90 -3.21
C LYS A 415 -34.37 6.02 -3.43
N GLU A 416 -35.61 5.67 -3.71
CA GLU A 416 -36.68 6.65 -3.85
C GLU A 416 -37.43 6.84 -2.53
N GLU A 417 -37.50 8.08 -2.04
CA GLU A 417 -38.25 8.46 -0.84
C GLU A 417 -39.00 9.77 -1.10
N GLU A 418 -40.34 9.76 -0.91
CA GLU A 418 -41.20 10.95 -1.11
C GLU A 418 -41.04 11.61 -2.50
N GLY A 419 -40.77 10.81 -3.53
CA GLY A 419 -40.52 11.27 -4.91
C GLY A 419 -39.12 11.87 -5.14
N ARG A 420 -38.26 11.90 -4.12
CA ARG A 420 -36.84 12.27 -4.23
C ARG A 420 -36.00 11.03 -4.48
N LYS A 421 -34.90 11.17 -5.22
CA LYS A 421 -33.89 10.12 -5.38
C LYS A 421 -32.71 10.44 -4.48
N LEU A 422 -32.42 9.52 -3.56
CA LEU A 422 -31.39 9.63 -2.54
C LEU A 422 -30.29 8.61 -2.78
N MET A 423 -29.05 8.99 -2.52
CA MET A 423 -27.88 8.11 -2.54
C MET A 423 -27.33 7.98 -1.12
N PHE A 424 -27.23 6.74 -0.63
CA PHE A 424 -26.73 6.43 0.71
C PHE A 424 -25.27 5.98 0.63
N ILE A 425 -24.39 6.64 1.39
CA ILE A 425 -22.97 6.33 1.45
C ILE A 425 -22.68 5.63 2.77
N GLU A 426 -21.89 4.55 2.71
CA GLU A 426 -21.50 3.80 3.89
C GLU A 426 -20.61 4.67 4.81
N GLY A 427 -21.04 4.85 6.06
CA GLY A 427 -20.33 5.68 7.03
C GLY A 427 -20.85 7.12 7.15
N CYS A 428 -21.76 7.55 6.26
CA CYS A 428 -22.37 8.87 6.30
C CYS A 428 -23.82 8.77 6.82
N ASN A 429 -24.20 9.71 7.69
CA ASN A 429 -25.55 9.74 8.27
C ASN A 429 -26.57 10.48 7.40
N ILE A 430 -26.10 11.36 6.52
CA ILE A 430 -26.92 12.19 5.66
C ILE A 430 -26.80 11.65 4.23
N PRO A 431 -27.93 11.25 3.60
CA PRO A 431 -27.88 10.82 2.21
C PRO A 431 -27.82 12.03 1.26
N LEU A 432 -27.10 11.87 0.16
CA LEU A 432 -27.08 12.85 -0.91
C LEU A 432 -28.44 12.86 -1.62
N THR A 433 -29.03 14.03 -1.80
CA THR A 433 -30.29 14.17 -2.53
C THR A 433 -29.96 14.52 -3.98
N VAL A 434 -29.91 13.52 -4.86
CA VAL A 434 -29.48 13.72 -6.25
C VAL A 434 -30.60 14.12 -7.21
N VAL A 435 -31.87 13.90 -6.85
CA VAL A 435 -33.03 14.41 -7.62
C VAL A 435 -34.13 14.79 -6.63
N LYS A 436 -34.70 15.99 -6.79
CA LYS A 436 -35.84 16.49 -6.00
C LYS A 436 -37.17 15.87 -6.46
N SER A 437 -38.22 16.06 -5.67
CA SER A 437 -39.57 15.58 -5.99
C SER A 437 -40.19 16.21 -7.25
N ASP A 438 -39.69 17.36 -7.68
CA ASP A 438 -40.08 18.02 -8.94
C ASP A 438 -39.24 17.55 -10.15
N GLY A 439 -38.35 16.57 -9.96
CA GLY A 439 -37.43 16.08 -10.98
C GLY A 439 -36.19 16.95 -11.22
N GLY A 440 -36.03 18.05 -10.46
CA GLY A 440 -34.88 18.93 -10.57
C GLY A 440 -33.61 18.35 -9.94
N PHE A 441 -32.47 18.62 -10.56
CA PHE A 441 -31.14 18.31 -10.00
C PHE A 441 -30.75 19.28 -8.86
N THR A 442 -29.82 18.82 -8.03
CA THR A 442 -29.26 19.52 -6.86
C THR A 442 -27.76 19.79 -7.06
N TYR A 443 -27.13 20.40 -6.05
CA TYR A 443 -25.68 20.58 -6.03
C TYR A 443 -24.95 19.23 -5.95
N ASP A 444 -25.46 18.29 -5.14
CA ASP A 444 -24.93 16.93 -5.06
C ASP A 444 -24.88 16.27 -6.45
N THR A 445 -25.91 16.49 -7.30
CA THR A 445 -25.89 15.98 -8.67
C THR A 445 -24.80 16.62 -9.52
N SER A 446 -24.62 17.94 -9.43
CA SER A 446 -23.63 18.66 -10.23
C SER A 446 -22.21 18.32 -9.83
N ASP A 447 -21.97 18.16 -8.54
CA ASP A 447 -20.65 17.86 -8.00
C ASP A 447 -20.24 16.41 -8.28
N LEU A 448 -21.16 15.45 -8.12
CA LEU A 448 -20.94 14.06 -8.58
C LEU A 448 -20.67 13.97 -10.09
N ALA A 449 -21.39 14.75 -10.91
CA ALA A 449 -21.11 14.83 -12.34
C ALA A 449 -19.74 15.47 -12.62
N THR A 450 -19.32 16.43 -11.79
CA THR A 450 -18.05 17.14 -11.89
C THR A 450 -16.87 16.26 -11.54
N ILE A 451 -16.91 15.55 -10.40
CA ILE A 451 -15.82 14.65 -10.00
C ILE A 451 -15.67 13.51 -10.99
N ARG A 452 -16.78 12.94 -11.49
CA ARG A 452 -16.75 11.93 -12.56
C ARG A 452 -16.10 12.48 -13.83
N GLN A 453 -16.44 13.70 -14.26
CA GLN A 453 -15.83 14.31 -15.43
C GLN A 453 -14.32 14.46 -15.26
N ARG A 454 -13.86 14.93 -14.10
CA ARG A 454 -12.43 15.14 -13.80
C ARG A 454 -11.65 13.83 -13.71
N LEU A 455 -12.27 12.77 -13.19
CA LEU A 455 -11.64 11.45 -13.10
C LEU A 455 -11.59 10.72 -14.45
N PHE A 456 -12.69 10.70 -15.20
CA PHE A 456 -12.80 9.85 -16.39
C PHE A 456 -12.48 10.56 -17.71
N GLU A 457 -12.80 11.84 -17.83
CA GLU A 457 -12.51 12.62 -19.05
C GLU A 457 -11.15 13.31 -18.95
N GLU A 458 -10.91 14.08 -17.88
CA GLU A 458 -9.61 14.77 -17.69
C GLU A 458 -8.50 13.79 -17.27
N LYS A 459 -8.85 12.65 -16.65
CA LYS A 459 -7.89 11.66 -16.15
C LYS A 459 -6.88 12.29 -15.20
N ALA A 460 -7.39 13.13 -14.30
CA ALA A 460 -6.59 13.78 -13.28
C ALA A 460 -5.97 12.73 -12.35
N ASP A 461 -4.67 12.84 -12.09
CA ASP A 461 -4.02 12.07 -11.02
C ASP A 461 -4.40 12.66 -9.66
N TRP A 462 -4.50 13.99 -9.58
CA TRP A 462 -4.92 14.74 -8.39
C TRP A 462 -6.00 15.75 -8.72
N ILE A 463 -7.01 15.83 -7.85
CA ILE A 463 -8.05 16.86 -7.90
C ILE A 463 -8.01 17.61 -6.58
N LEU A 464 -7.84 18.93 -6.63
CA LEU A 464 -7.76 19.80 -5.47
C LEU A 464 -8.94 20.76 -5.47
N TYR A 465 -9.81 20.65 -4.46
CA TYR A 465 -10.92 21.57 -4.24
C TYR A 465 -10.54 22.63 -3.21
N ILE A 466 -10.43 23.89 -3.64
CA ILE A 466 -10.05 25.01 -2.77
C ILE A 466 -11.31 25.75 -2.32
N VAL A 467 -11.97 25.19 -1.32
CA VAL A 467 -13.24 25.72 -0.76
C VAL A 467 -13.07 26.17 0.68
N ASP A 468 -14.12 26.78 1.24
CA ASP A 468 -14.16 27.09 2.67
C ASP A 468 -14.31 25.82 3.52
N ARG A 469 -13.79 25.84 4.75
CA ARG A 469 -13.86 24.70 5.67
C ARG A 469 -15.30 24.26 5.96
N GLY A 470 -16.28 25.15 5.89
CA GLY A 470 -17.69 24.79 6.08
C GLY A 470 -18.25 23.80 5.04
N GLN A 471 -17.54 23.57 3.94
CA GLN A 471 -17.91 22.62 2.89
C GLN A 471 -17.14 21.28 2.99
N SER A 472 -16.37 21.06 4.07
CA SER A 472 -15.54 19.85 4.17
C SER A 472 -16.35 18.57 4.28
N GLU A 473 -17.44 18.58 5.05
CA GLU A 473 -18.30 17.40 5.23
C GLU A 473 -18.96 17.01 3.90
N HIS A 474 -19.50 17.99 3.18
CA HIS A 474 -20.07 17.80 1.83
C HIS A 474 -19.07 17.16 0.85
N LEU A 475 -17.83 17.67 0.80
CA LEU A 475 -16.79 17.12 -0.09
C LEU A 475 -16.19 15.78 0.39
N GLU A 476 -16.34 15.42 1.66
CA GLU A 476 -15.92 14.09 2.16
C GLU A 476 -16.98 13.03 1.85
N GLU A 477 -18.25 13.43 1.71
CA GLU A 477 -19.35 12.56 1.31
C GLU A 477 -19.35 12.25 -0.19
N GLU A 478 -18.94 13.21 -1.04
CA GLU A 478 -18.86 13.09 -2.51
C GLU A 478 -17.61 12.39 -3.05
#